data_AF-A0A2T4UY42-F1
#
_entry.id   AF-A0A2T4UY42-F1
#
_cell.length_a   1.000
_cell.length_b   1.000
_cell.length_c   1.000
_cell.angle_alpha   90.00
_cell.angle_beta   90.00
_cell.angle_gamma   90.00
#
_symmetry.space_group_name_H-M   'P 1'
#
loop_
_entity.id
_entity.type
_entity.pdbx_description
1 polymer ?
#
loop_
_entity_poly.entity_id
_entity_poly.type
_entity_poly.pdbx_seq_one_letter_code
_entity_poly.pdbx_strand_id
1 'polypeptide(L)'
;MSRSLTRLTLAVGAPYLAALALVAFWPVPVDSGVRGVLDRLLAAPARHGLGVIDYDLIERAANVALFVPLGVLVALHLRPRWAWLAVVIGAATSAVIETGQLLFLSDRFATTDDVVMNSLGAAIGAVLGSVVRAVLQHRERLARREDDLLVRAPLPGRV
;
A
#
# COMPACT_ATOMS: atom_id res chain seq x y z
N MET A 1 13.66 14.67 4.58
CA MET A 1 13.82 13.53 3.66
C MET A 1 14.87 13.93 2.63
N SER A 2 15.83 13.07 2.31
CA SER A 2 16.83 13.40 1.28
C SER A 2 16.15 13.59 -0.08
N ARG A 3 16.69 14.47 -0.93
CA ARG A 3 16.14 14.71 -2.28
C ARG A 3 16.11 13.44 -3.13
N SER A 4 16.97 12.46 -2.86
CA SER A 4 17.01 11.17 -3.54
C SER A 4 15.84 10.26 -3.17
N LEU A 5 15.46 10.19 -1.88
CA LEU A 5 14.30 9.43 -1.43
C LEU A 5 13.01 9.95 -2.04
N THR A 6 12.79 11.28 -2.05
CA THR A 6 11.61 11.87 -2.69
C THR A 6 11.53 11.52 -4.17
N ARG A 7 12.65 11.60 -4.91
CA ARG A 7 12.71 11.23 -6.33
C ARG A 7 12.39 9.75 -6.56
N LEU A 8 12.95 8.87 -5.73
CA LEU A 8 12.67 7.43 -5.80
C LEU A 8 11.20 7.15 -5.51
N THR A 9 10.63 7.76 -4.47
CA THR A 9 9.24 7.54 -4.10
C THR A 9 8.28 8.07 -5.16
N LEU A 10 8.61 9.16 -5.85
CA LEU A 10 7.83 9.64 -7.01
C LEU A 10 8.00 8.72 -8.22
N ALA A 11 9.22 8.27 -8.52
CA ALA A 11 9.51 7.39 -9.65
C ALA A 11 8.82 6.03 -9.53
N VAL A 12 8.65 5.51 -8.30
CA VAL A 12 7.89 4.27 -8.03
C VAL A 12 6.40 4.55 -7.85
N GLY A 13 6.06 5.68 -7.21
CA GLY A 13 4.67 6.04 -6.91
C GLY A 13 3.85 6.34 -8.16
N ALA A 14 4.42 7.04 -9.15
CA ALA A 14 3.73 7.35 -10.40
C ALA A 14 3.28 6.09 -11.19
N PRO A 15 4.16 5.12 -11.53
CA PRO A 15 3.74 3.91 -12.23
C PRO A 15 2.80 3.05 -11.38
N TYR A 16 2.97 3.04 -10.05
CA TYR A 16 2.03 2.37 -9.16
C TYR A 16 0.62 3.00 -9.22
N LEU A 17 0.51 4.33 -9.14
CA LEU A 17 -0.78 5.01 -9.22
C LEU A 17 -1.44 4.81 -10.60
N ALA A 18 -0.64 4.78 -11.66
CA ALA A 18 -1.14 4.45 -12.99
C ALA A 18 -1.66 3.02 -13.07
N ALA A 19 -0.94 2.05 -12.50
CA ALA A 19 -1.37 0.66 -12.41
C ALA A 19 -2.65 0.51 -11.56
N LEU A 20 -2.72 1.21 -10.41
CA LEU A 20 -3.91 1.23 -9.56
C LEU A 20 -5.13 1.74 -10.32
N ALA A 21 -4.98 2.86 -11.06
CA ALA A 21 -6.05 3.40 -11.88
C ALA A 21 -6.45 2.44 -13.02
N LEU A 22 -5.49 1.82 -13.69
CA LEU A 22 -5.75 0.83 -14.74
C LEU A 22 -6.53 -0.38 -14.21
N VAL A 23 -6.16 -0.90 -13.05
CA VAL A 23 -6.85 -2.04 -12.41
C VAL A 23 -8.25 -1.62 -11.94
N ALA A 24 -8.37 -0.45 -11.32
CA ALA A 24 -9.63 0.09 -10.81
C ALA A 24 -10.65 0.34 -11.93
N PHE A 25 -10.21 0.90 -13.05
CA PHE A 25 -11.05 1.20 -14.21
C PHE A 25 -10.98 0.13 -15.30
N TRP A 26 -10.47 -1.06 -15.00
CA TRP A 26 -10.50 -2.17 -15.94
C TRP A 26 -11.97 -2.51 -16.26
N PRO A 27 -12.37 -2.63 -17.54
CA PRO A 27 -13.77 -2.67 -17.96
C PRO A 27 -14.58 -3.82 -17.35
N VAL A 28 -13.89 -4.92 -17.06
CA VAL A 28 -14.43 -6.12 -16.43
C VAL A 28 -13.60 -6.37 -15.16
N PRO A 29 -14.06 -7.12 -14.14
CA PRO A 29 -13.15 -7.60 -13.11
C PRO A 29 -11.93 -8.29 -13.76
N VAL A 30 -10.70 -7.89 -13.39
CA VAL A 30 -9.45 -8.36 -14.04
C VAL A 30 -9.28 -9.89 -13.98
N ASP A 31 -9.97 -10.48 -13.02
CA ASP A 31 -10.04 -11.86 -12.62
C ASP A 31 -11.27 -12.60 -13.18
N SER A 32 -12.18 -11.93 -13.88
CA SER A 32 -13.37 -12.51 -14.52
C SER A 32 -13.09 -13.75 -15.38
N GLY A 33 -11.98 -13.76 -16.14
CA GLY A 33 -11.57 -14.91 -16.96
C GLY A 33 -11.11 -16.13 -16.14
N VAL A 34 -10.77 -15.92 -14.86
CA VAL A 34 -10.24 -16.94 -13.94
C VAL A 34 -11.26 -17.30 -12.86
N ARG A 35 -12.24 -16.45 -12.59
CA ARG A 35 -13.30 -16.63 -11.57
C ARG A 35 -13.98 -17.99 -11.67
N GLY A 36 -14.47 -18.37 -12.86
CA GLY A 36 -15.11 -19.67 -13.06
C GLY A 36 -14.20 -20.89 -12.91
N VAL A 37 -12.87 -20.72 -12.97
CA VAL A 37 -11.89 -21.78 -12.70
C VAL A 37 -11.60 -21.84 -11.20
N LEU A 38 -11.37 -20.69 -10.56
CA LEU A 38 -11.16 -20.57 -9.12
C LEU A 38 -12.36 -21.11 -8.34
N ASP A 39 -13.58 -20.74 -8.71
CA ASP A 39 -14.80 -21.25 -8.08
C ASP A 39 -14.89 -22.77 -8.14
N ARG A 40 -14.50 -23.38 -9.27
CA ARG A 40 -14.52 -24.84 -9.43
C ARG A 40 -13.43 -25.52 -8.60
N LEU A 41 -12.23 -24.94 -8.55
CA LEU A 41 -11.12 -25.45 -7.75
C LEU A 41 -11.39 -25.34 -6.25
N LEU A 42 -11.99 -24.23 -5.82
CA LEU A 42 -12.31 -23.94 -4.41
C LEU A 42 -13.60 -24.67 -3.97
N ALA A 43 -14.52 -25.01 -4.88
CA ALA A 43 -15.73 -25.74 -4.56
C ALA A 43 -15.50 -27.19 -4.10
N ALA A 44 -14.40 -27.85 -4.51
CA ALA A 44 -14.14 -29.23 -4.12
C ALA A 44 -13.70 -29.37 -2.62
N PRO A 45 -12.77 -28.53 -2.12
CA PRO A 45 -12.47 -28.44 -0.68
C PRO A 45 -13.62 -27.90 0.16
N ALA A 46 -14.39 -26.92 -0.35
CA ALA A 46 -15.49 -26.30 0.39
C ALA A 46 -16.61 -27.29 0.76
N ARG A 47 -16.91 -28.26 -0.12
CA ARG A 47 -17.90 -29.32 0.13
C ARG A 47 -17.52 -30.25 1.30
N HIS A 48 -16.25 -30.29 1.68
CA HIS A 48 -15.74 -31.11 2.79
C HIS A 48 -15.54 -30.30 4.07
N GLY A 49 -16.06 -29.07 4.15
CA GLY A 49 -15.91 -28.18 5.30
C GLY A 49 -14.51 -27.56 5.44
N LEU A 50 -13.65 -27.71 4.43
CA LEU A 50 -12.29 -27.14 4.36
C LEU A 50 -12.23 -25.85 3.53
N GLY A 51 -13.38 -25.28 3.16
CA GLY A 51 -13.50 -24.06 2.37
C GLY A 51 -13.29 -22.81 3.20
N VAL A 52 -12.09 -22.61 3.72
CA VAL A 52 -11.73 -21.40 4.49
C VAL A 52 -11.34 -20.24 3.56
N ILE A 53 -10.96 -20.57 2.32
CA ILE A 53 -10.57 -19.61 1.29
C ILE A 53 -11.57 -19.73 0.15
N ASP A 54 -12.48 -18.77 0.06
CA ASP A 54 -13.36 -18.57 -1.08
C ASP A 54 -12.83 -17.44 -1.97
N TYR A 55 -13.50 -17.25 -3.10
CA TYR A 55 -13.14 -16.22 -4.05
C TYR A 55 -13.27 -14.81 -3.45
N ASP A 56 -14.33 -14.57 -2.67
CA ASP A 56 -14.61 -13.28 -2.03
C ASP A 56 -13.48 -12.87 -1.09
N LEU A 57 -12.91 -13.81 -0.33
CA LEU A 57 -11.73 -13.54 0.51
C LEU A 57 -10.51 -13.13 -0.33
N ILE A 58 -10.30 -13.77 -1.49
CA ILE A 58 -9.19 -13.44 -2.39
C ILE A 58 -9.38 -12.03 -2.96
N GLU A 59 -10.59 -11.69 -3.39
CA GLU A 59 -10.94 -10.36 -3.92
C GLU A 59 -10.71 -9.27 -2.85
N ARG A 60 -11.21 -9.48 -1.63
CA ARG A 60 -10.98 -8.58 -0.48
C ARG A 60 -9.49 -8.43 -0.15
N ALA A 61 -8.75 -9.54 -0.11
CA ALA A 61 -7.32 -9.52 0.17
C ALA A 61 -6.53 -8.80 -0.93
N ALA A 62 -6.93 -8.93 -2.19
CA ALA A 62 -6.34 -8.20 -3.30
C ALA A 62 -6.57 -6.69 -3.17
N ASN A 63 -7.77 -6.26 -2.78
CA ASN A 63 -8.10 -4.87 -2.51
C ASN A 63 -7.24 -4.28 -1.36
N VAL A 64 -7.12 -5.00 -0.25
CA VAL A 64 -6.19 -4.65 0.85
C VAL A 64 -4.76 -4.50 0.31
N ALA A 65 -4.26 -5.51 -0.40
CA ALA A 65 -2.89 -5.53 -0.92
C ALA A 65 -2.62 -4.40 -1.90
N LEU A 66 -3.59 -4.07 -2.77
CA LEU A 66 -3.50 -2.96 -3.72
C LEU A 66 -3.36 -1.61 -3.01
N PHE A 67 -3.97 -1.41 -1.85
CA PHE A 67 -3.90 -0.13 -1.12
C PHE A 67 -2.74 -0.02 -0.13
N VAL A 68 -2.06 -1.12 0.21
CA VAL A 68 -0.86 -1.09 1.08
C VAL A 68 0.21 -0.14 0.52
N PRO A 69 0.63 -0.21 -0.76
CA PRO A 69 1.62 0.72 -1.28
C PRO A 69 1.15 2.18 -1.23
N LEU A 70 -0.14 2.48 -1.47
CA LEU A 70 -0.67 3.83 -1.31
C LEU A 70 -0.45 4.34 0.11
N GLY A 71 -0.79 3.52 1.12
CA GLY A 71 -0.59 3.86 2.53
C GLY A 71 0.89 4.11 2.87
N VAL A 72 1.79 3.28 2.34
CA VAL A 72 3.25 3.45 2.50
C VAL A 72 3.71 4.77 1.90
N LEU A 73 3.33 5.05 0.64
CA LEU A 73 3.73 6.26 -0.07
C LEU A 73 3.26 7.53 0.67
N VAL A 74 2.03 7.54 1.16
CA VAL A 74 1.47 8.67 1.92
C VAL A 74 2.22 8.85 3.24
N ALA A 75 2.41 7.78 4.03
CA ALA A 75 3.12 7.87 5.31
C ALA A 75 4.60 8.28 5.16
N LEU A 76 5.25 7.89 4.04
CA LEU A 76 6.60 8.33 3.69
C LEU A 76 6.69 9.81 3.28
N HIS A 77 5.59 10.48 2.96
CA HIS A 77 5.56 11.91 2.67
C HIS A 77 5.01 12.76 3.82
N LEU A 78 4.21 12.19 4.71
CA LEU A 78 3.65 12.89 5.88
C LEU A 78 4.53 12.77 7.13
N ARG A 79 4.46 13.78 8.01
CA ARG A 79 5.10 13.67 9.34
C ARG A 79 4.44 12.51 10.12
N PRO A 80 5.14 11.78 10.99
CA PRO A 80 4.59 10.62 11.70
C PRO A 80 3.24 10.86 12.41
N ARG A 81 3.07 12.04 13.03
CA ARG A 81 1.81 12.44 13.68
C ARG A 81 0.60 12.55 12.74
N TRP A 82 0.83 12.59 11.44
CA TRP A 82 -0.18 12.67 10.38
C TRP A 82 -0.29 11.36 9.57
N ALA A 83 0.40 10.29 9.97
CA ALA A 83 0.36 9.02 9.23
C ALA A 83 -1.06 8.44 9.12
N TRP A 84 -1.94 8.74 10.09
CA TRP A 84 -3.36 8.38 10.05
C TRP A 84 -4.11 8.96 8.85
N LEU A 85 -3.64 10.07 8.27
CA LEU A 85 -4.24 10.64 7.04
C LEU A 85 -4.11 9.70 5.84
N ALA A 86 -3.21 8.71 5.87
CA ALA A 86 -3.17 7.66 4.86
C ALA A 86 -4.47 6.86 4.79
N VAL A 87 -5.13 6.63 5.93
CA VAL A 87 -6.44 5.95 5.97
C VAL A 87 -7.52 6.83 5.34
N VAL A 88 -7.53 8.12 5.66
CA VAL A 88 -8.49 9.08 5.08
C VAL A 88 -8.29 9.20 3.57
N ILE A 89 -7.05 9.32 3.12
CA ILE A 89 -6.70 9.38 1.70
C ILE A 89 -7.08 8.07 1.01
N GLY A 90 -6.78 6.92 1.61
CA GLY A 90 -7.18 5.61 1.09
C GLY A 90 -8.70 5.48 0.95
N ALA A 91 -9.46 5.83 1.99
CA ALA A 91 -10.92 5.83 1.96
C ALA A 91 -11.48 6.76 0.88
N ALA A 92 -10.96 7.98 0.78
CA ALA A 92 -11.37 8.95 -0.23
C ALA A 92 -11.04 8.46 -1.66
N THR A 93 -9.85 7.89 -1.87
CA THR A 93 -9.46 7.28 -3.15
C THR A 93 -10.38 6.11 -3.50
N SER A 94 -10.70 5.24 -2.54
CA SER A 94 -11.65 4.13 -2.77
C SER A 94 -13.05 4.64 -3.12
N ALA A 95 -13.56 5.63 -2.40
CA ALA A 95 -14.87 6.21 -2.69
C ALA A 95 -14.92 6.84 -4.09
N VAL A 96 -13.84 7.49 -4.53
CA VAL A 96 -13.73 8.03 -5.91
C VAL A 96 -13.71 6.89 -6.93
N ILE A 97 -12.98 5.80 -6.66
CA ILE A 97 -12.95 4.62 -7.53
C ILE A 97 -14.34 4.00 -7.65
N GLU A 98 -15.00 3.71 -6.53
CA GLU A 98 -16.35 3.13 -6.51
C GLU A 98 -17.38 4.01 -7.21
N THR A 99 -17.33 5.33 -6.97
CA THR A 99 -18.21 6.29 -7.64
C THR A 99 -17.95 6.28 -9.15
N GLY A 100 -16.68 6.23 -9.56
CA GLY A 100 -16.32 6.13 -10.98
C GLY A 100 -16.79 4.82 -11.61
N GLN A 101 -16.63 3.70 -10.93
CA GLN A 101 -17.12 2.40 -11.39
C GLN A 101 -18.65 2.41 -11.51
N LEU A 102 -19.36 2.93 -10.50
CA LEU A 102 -20.82 3.04 -10.52
C LEU A 102 -21.34 3.90 -11.69
N LEU A 103 -20.63 4.98 -12.03
CA LEU A 103 -21.05 5.91 -13.09
C LEU A 103 -20.64 5.46 -14.49
N PHE A 104 -19.54 4.73 -14.64
CA PHE A 104 -18.92 4.46 -15.95
C PHE A 104 -18.80 2.97 -16.30
N LEU A 105 -19.01 2.04 -15.36
CA LEU A 105 -18.83 0.60 -15.55
C LEU A 105 -20.06 -0.17 -15.05
N SER A 106 -21.05 -0.34 -15.94
CA SER A 106 -22.34 -1.00 -15.67
C SER A 106 -22.23 -2.43 -15.14
N ASP A 107 -21.12 -3.12 -15.45
CA ASP A 107 -20.87 -4.52 -15.07
C ASP A 107 -20.08 -4.65 -13.75
N ARG A 108 -19.77 -3.54 -13.05
CA ARG A 108 -19.12 -3.57 -11.73
C ARG A 108 -20.11 -3.28 -10.62
N PHE A 109 -20.00 -4.06 -9.55
CA PHE A 109 -20.71 -3.82 -8.29
C PHE A 109 -19.84 -2.92 -7.41
N ALA A 110 -20.23 -1.66 -7.25
CA ALA A 110 -19.65 -0.80 -6.23
C ALA A 110 -20.14 -1.27 -4.86
N THR A 111 -19.23 -1.69 -3.97
CA THR A 111 -19.61 -2.18 -2.64
C THR A 111 -18.90 -1.42 -1.54
N THR A 112 -19.62 -1.11 -0.45
CA THR A 112 -19.04 -0.46 0.73
C THR A 112 -17.92 -1.30 1.37
N ASP A 113 -17.93 -2.61 1.14
CA ASP A 113 -16.89 -3.52 1.57
C ASP A 113 -15.53 -3.19 0.91
N ASP A 114 -15.53 -2.74 -0.34
CA ASP A 114 -14.31 -2.33 -1.04
C ASP A 114 -13.66 -1.11 -0.38
N VAL A 115 -14.45 -0.07 -0.01
CA VAL A 115 -13.95 1.06 0.80
C VAL A 115 -13.29 0.58 2.06
N VAL A 116 -13.89 -0.36 2.78
CA VAL A 116 -13.38 -0.88 4.05
C VAL A 116 -12.06 -1.62 3.84
N MET A 117 -12.01 -2.54 2.87
CA MET A 117 -10.81 -3.32 2.56
C MET A 117 -9.65 -2.44 2.06
N ASN A 118 -9.95 -1.48 1.18
CA ASN A 118 -8.97 -0.52 0.69
C ASN A 118 -8.46 0.39 1.81
N SER A 119 -9.34 0.82 2.71
CA SER A 119 -8.95 1.60 3.89
C SER A 119 -8.07 0.81 4.86
N LEU A 120 -8.35 -0.48 5.04
CA LEU A 120 -7.51 -1.39 5.83
C LEU A 120 -6.13 -1.55 5.19
N GLY A 121 -6.07 -1.74 3.87
CA GLY A 121 -4.81 -1.74 3.11
C GLY A 121 -4.01 -0.46 3.34
N ALA A 122 -4.65 0.70 3.21
CA ALA A 122 -4.02 1.99 3.46
C ALA A 122 -3.53 2.13 4.91
N ALA A 123 -4.26 1.61 5.90
CA ALA A 123 -3.84 1.59 7.30
C ALA A 123 -2.60 0.72 7.53
N ILE A 124 -2.59 -0.50 7.00
CA ILE A 124 -1.41 -1.40 7.05
C ILE A 124 -0.22 -0.72 6.39
N GLY A 125 -0.42 -0.14 5.21
CA GLY A 125 0.60 0.62 4.50
C GLY A 125 1.14 1.79 5.31
N ALA A 126 0.28 2.52 6.03
CA ALA A 126 0.68 3.64 6.86
C ALA A 126 1.61 3.22 8.01
N VAL A 127 1.30 2.09 8.65
CA VAL A 127 2.14 1.48 9.69
C VAL A 127 3.49 1.09 9.10
N LEU A 128 3.50 0.35 7.98
CA LEU A 128 4.74 -0.07 7.31
C LEU A 128 5.59 1.13 6.88
N GLY A 129 4.99 2.15 6.26
CA GLY A 129 5.70 3.37 5.84
C GLY A 129 6.27 4.15 7.03
N SER A 130 5.56 4.16 8.17
CA SER A 130 6.05 4.78 9.40
C SER A 130 7.26 4.03 9.98
N VAL A 131 7.22 2.69 9.98
CA VAL A 131 8.34 1.83 10.40
C VAL A 131 9.55 2.06 9.49
N VAL A 132 9.36 2.01 8.16
CA VAL A 132 10.44 2.26 7.18
C VAL A 132 11.07 3.64 7.41
N ARG A 133 10.25 4.68 7.60
CA ARG A 133 10.74 6.02 7.93
C ARG A 133 11.58 6.01 9.21
N ALA A 134 11.10 5.38 10.27
CA ALA A 134 11.80 5.32 11.55
C ALA A 134 13.17 4.63 11.41
N VAL A 135 13.24 3.51 10.68
CA VAL A 135 14.49 2.80 10.40
C VAL A 135 15.47 3.67 9.62
N LEU A 136 15.02 4.35 8.55
CA LEU A 136 15.88 5.23 7.75
C LEU A 136 16.43 6.40 8.59
N GLN A 137 15.58 7.02 9.41
CA GLN A 137 16.00 8.10 10.30
C GLN A 137 16.97 7.61 11.37
N HIS A 138 16.80 6.39 11.88
CA HIS A 138 17.71 5.81 12.85
C HIS A 138 19.10 5.60 12.25
N ARG A 139 19.18 5.05 11.03
CA ARG A 139 20.44 4.86 10.30
C ARG A 139 21.17 6.17 10.01
N GLU A 140 20.45 7.20 9.56
CA GLU A 140 21.04 8.53 9.33
C GLU A 140 21.59 9.15 10.63
N ARG A 141 20.94 8.92 11.77
CA ARG A 141 21.43 9.41 13.07
C ARG A 141 22.69 8.68 13.53
N LEU A 142 22.79 7.38 13.29
CA LEU A 142 23.98 6.59 13.63
C LEU A 142 25.19 7.01 12.79
N ALA A 143 25.02 7.15 11.48
CA ALA A 143 26.10 7.61 10.59
C ALA A 143 26.62 9.00 10.99
N ARG A 144 25.71 9.95 11.31
CA ARG A 144 26.12 11.27 11.80
C ARG A 144 26.87 11.22 13.13
N ARG A 145 26.50 10.30 14.04
CA ARG A 145 27.19 10.12 15.32
C ARG A 145 28.60 9.56 15.13
N GLU A 146 28.78 8.62 14.21
CA GLU A 146 30.10 8.08 13.87
C GLU A 146 31.00 9.19 13.29
N ASP A 147 30.49 9.98 12.34
CA ASP A 147 31.22 11.14 11.78
C ASP A 147 31.60 12.16 12.85
N ASP A 148 30.68 12.51 13.76
CA ASP A 148 30.93 13.45 14.86
C ASP A 148 32.03 12.94 15.81
N LEU A 149 32.10 11.62 16.05
CA LEU A 149 33.13 11.01 16.89
C LEU A 149 34.50 11.03 16.20
N LEU A 150 34.56 10.78 14.89
CA LEU A 150 35.79 10.87 14.12
C LEU A 150 36.35 12.30 14.06
N VAL A 151 35.47 13.30 13.94
CA VAL A 151 35.86 14.72 13.96
C VAL A 151 36.36 15.16 15.33
N ARG A 152 35.81 14.62 16.42
CA ARG A 152 36.18 14.98 17.80
C ARG A 152 37.31 14.14 18.40
N ALA A 153 37.75 13.08 17.74
CA ALA A 153 38.86 12.27 18.21
C ALA A 153 40.15 13.13 18.22
N PRO A 154 40.90 13.19 19.35
CA PRO A 154 42.19 13.88 19.38
C PRO A 154 43.12 13.27 18.34
N LEU A 155 43.75 14.09 17.49
CA LEU A 155 44.72 13.60 16.52
C LEU A 155 45.83 12.86 17.28
N PRO A 156 46.06 11.55 17.01
CA PRO A 156 47.13 10.82 17.65
C PRO A 156 48.47 11.44 17.22
N GLY A 157 49.13 12.13 18.16
CA GLY A 157 50.53 12.52 18.06
C GLY A 157 50.89 13.49 16.93
N ARG A 158 50.79 14.80 17.19
CA ARG A 158 51.90 15.68 16.84
C ARG A 158 52.69 15.94 18.13
N VAL A 159 53.68 15.08 18.37
CA VAL A 159 54.81 15.34 19.27
C VAL A 159 55.94 15.84 18.41
#